data_AF-I7CIH6-F1
#
_entry.id   AF-I7CIH6-F1
#
_cell.length_a   1.000
_cell.length_b   1.000
_cell.length_c   1.000
_cell.angle_alpha   90.00
_cell.angle_beta   90.00
_cell.angle_gamma   90.00
#
_symmetry.space_group_name_H-M   'P 1'
#
loop_
_entity.id
_entity.type
_entity.pdbx_description
1 polymer ?
#
loop_
_entity_poly.entity_id
_entity_poly.type
_entity_poly.pdbx_seq_one_letter_code
_entity_poly.pdbx_strand_id
1 'polypeptide(L)'
;MISFFKPLTCAFLGFGGATGLVYGGHRVFAPPQPEYSLGSKYCLKDRSHVCVIFGNFGDEYRTPGIWIDPGTSQAVQEIAEESHLGYHEIKDVVPKLFAEHPRLEAFLRSKMKEYQSKGCTYTNKQGQKTDGSGLTLWREMNCTKN
;
A
#
# COMPACT_ATOMS: atom_id res chain seq x y z
N MET A 1 19.24 37.26 54.74
CA MET A 1 19.75 38.24 53.74
C MET A 1 20.10 37.49 52.47
N ILE A 2 19.38 37.82 51.38
CA ILE A 2 19.80 38.01 49.98
C ILE A 2 20.86 37.07 49.32
N SER A 3 20.43 36.53 48.15
CA SER A 3 21.16 36.21 46.90
C SER A 3 22.04 34.94 46.77
N PHE A 4 21.77 34.02 45.83
CA PHE A 4 21.90 34.03 44.34
C PHE A 4 23.32 33.66 43.86
N PHE A 5 23.51 32.44 43.31
CA PHE A 5 23.85 32.12 41.90
C PHE A 5 24.47 30.71 41.74
N LYS A 6 24.01 30.03 40.68
CA LYS A 6 24.47 28.79 40.02
C LYS A 6 25.87 28.98 39.36
N PRO A 7 26.64 27.95 38.92
CA PRO A 7 26.18 26.96 37.94
C PRO A 7 26.75 25.52 37.91
N LEU A 8 26.07 24.74 37.05
CA LEU A 8 26.25 23.40 36.50
C LEU A 8 27.69 22.81 36.44
N THR A 9 27.75 21.49 36.63
CA THR A 9 28.61 20.61 35.80
C THR A 9 28.02 19.20 35.76
N CYS A 10 27.70 18.73 34.56
CA CYS A 10 27.19 17.38 34.29
C CYS A 10 28.28 16.35 34.53
N ALA A 11 28.17 15.57 35.61
CA ALA A 11 29.01 14.40 35.83
C ALA A 11 28.46 13.21 35.04
N PHE A 12 29.22 12.78 34.02
CA PHE A 12 29.03 11.50 33.35
C PHE A 12 29.28 10.37 34.36
N LEU A 13 28.19 9.79 34.88
CA LEU A 13 28.22 8.54 35.62
C LEU A 13 28.12 7.38 34.63
N GLY A 14 29.28 6.91 34.17
CA GLY A 14 29.43 5.72 33.34
C GLY A 14 30.32 4.67 34.01
N PHE A 15 29.89 4.17 35.16
CA PHE A 15 30.39 2.92 35.78
C PHE A 15 29.14 2.04 35.86
N GLY A 16 29.05 0.82 35.32
CA GLY A 16 29.99 -0.28 35.30
C GLY A 16 29.20 -1.49 35.82
N GLY A 17 29.29 -2.66 35.19
CA GLY A 17 28.61 -3.86 35.72
C GLY A 17 28.42 -4.96 34.69
N ALA A 18 29.22 -6.02 34.82
CA ALA A 18 29.19 -7.22 34.00
C ALA A 18 28.00 -8.15 34.34
N THR A 19 27.83 -9.16 33.48
CA THR A 19 27.12 -10.45 33.64
C THR A 19 25.66 -10.52 33.17
N GLY A 20 25.39 -11.53 32.32
CA GLY A 20 24.04 -11.97 31.96
C GLY A 20 23.93 -12.61 30.59
N LEU A 21 24.23 -13.91 30.49
CA LEU A 21 23.89 -14.79 29.36
C LEU A 21 22.38 -14.71 29.04
N VAL A 22 21.99 -14.49 27.78
CA VAL A 22 20.71 -15.00 27.28
C VAL A 22 20.83 -15.44 25.82
N TYR A 23 20.75 -16.76 25.64
CA TYR A 23 20.12 -17.51 24.55
C TYR A 23 19.66 -16.74 23.31
N GLY A 24 20.13 -17.20 22.14
CA GLY A 24 19.29 -17.39 20.96
C GLY A 24 18.39 -16.21 20.56
N GLY A 25 18.93 -14.99 20.51
CA GLY A 25 18.27 -13.89 19.84
C GLY A 25 18.32 -14.13 18.34
N HIS A 26 17.37 -14.91 17.79
CA HIS A 26 17.02 -14.76 16.38
C HIS A 26 16.81 -13.26 16.18
N ARG A 27 17.68 -12.63 15.37
CA ARG A 27 17.34 -11.37 14.75
C ARG A 27 16.04 -11.66 14.01
N VAL A 28 14.92 -11.28 14.62
CA VAL A 28 13.67 -11.14 13.90
C VAL A 28 13.99 -10.02 12.93
N PHE A 29 14.46 -10.39 11.74
CA PHE A 29 14.34 -9.55 10.57
C PHE A 29 12.85 -9.26 10.52
N ALA A 30 12.45 -8.10 11.04
CA ALA A 30 11.16 -7.55 10.69
C ALA A 30 11.09 -7.65 9.16
N PRO A 31 10.06 -8.30 8.59
CA PRO A 31 9.92 -8.31 7.15
C PRO A 31 10.07 -6.85 6.70
N PRO A 32 10.90 -6.57 5.67
CA PRO A 32 11.09 -5.20 5.24
C PRO A 32 9.72 -4.58 5.08
N GLN A 33 9.48 -3.45 5.75
CA GLN A 33 8.22 -2.72 5.63
C GLN A 33 7.90 -2.59 4.14
N PRO A 34 6.64 -2.76 3.73
CA PRO A 34 6.32 -2.64 2.32
C PRO A 34 6.74 -1.22 1.88
N GLU A 35 7.63 -1.16 0.90
CA GLU A 35 7.96 0.09 0.18
C GLU A 35 6.71 0.71 -0.46
N TYR A 36 5.68 -0.12 -0.61
CA TYR A 36 4.39 0.21 -1.21
C TYR A 36 3.32 0.48 -0.15
N SER A 37 2.51 1.49 -0.40
CA SER A 37 1.48 1.98 0.51
C SER A 37 0.10 1.97 -0.16
N LEU A 38 -0.94 1.86 0.68
CA LEU A 38 -2.30 2.19 0.25
C LEU A 38 -2.39 3.70 -0.02
N GLY A 39 -3.31 4.08 -0.90
CA GLY A 39 -3.47 5.45 -1.39
C GLY A 39 -2.42 5.89 -2.40
N SER A 40 -1.72 4.94 -3.03
CA SER A 40 -0.64 5.21 -3.97
C SER A 40 -0.86 4.47 -5.28
N LYS A 41 -0.32 5.03 -6.37
CA LYS A 41 -0.24 4.37 -7.67
C LYS A 41 1.21 4.23 -8.10
N TYR A 42 1.51 3.13 -8.79
CA TYR A 42 2.83 2.79 -9.28
C TYR A 42 2.73 2.48 -10.77
N CYS A 43 3.39 3.31 -11.58
CA CYS A 43 3.25 3.29 -13.03
C CYS A 43 4.53 2.80 -13.70
N LEU A 44 4.41 2.32 -14.94
CA LEU A 44 5.58 2.04 -15.76
C LEU A 44 6.33 3.34 -16.07
N LYS A 45 7.65 3.28 -16.06
CA LYS A 45 8.53 4.43 -16.36
C LYS A 45 8.42 4.85 -17.82
N ASP A 46 8.28 3.89 -18.73
CA ASP A 46 8.12 4.12 -20.17
C ASP A 46 6.69 4.55 -20.55
N ARG A 47 5.69 4.22 -19.70
CA ARG A 47 4.27 4.47 -19.92
C ARG A 47 3.59 4.89 -18.63
N SER A 48 3.70 6.19 -18.31
CA SER A 48 3.21 6.78 -17.06
C SER A 48 1.70 6.72 -16.83
N HIS A 49 0.92 6.35 -17.85
CA HIS A 49 -0.53 6.13 -17.80
C HIS A 49 -0.89 4.67 -17.47
N VAL A 50 0.08 3.75 -17.52
CA VAL A 50 -0.11 2.33 -17.20
C VAL A 50 0.32 2.11 -15.75
N CYS A 51 -0.62 1.86 -14.85
CA CYS A 51 -0.37 1.87 -13.41
C CYS A 51 -1.09 0.74 -12.67
N VAL A 52 -0.50 0.27 -11.58
CA VAL A 52 -1.24 -0.38 -10.50
C VAL A 52 -1.60 0.66 -9.43
N ILE A 53 -2.83 0.63 -8.96
CA ILE A 53 -3.37 1.52 -7.93
C ILE A 53 -3.73 0.69 -6.71
N PHE A 54 -3.26 1.11 -5.54
CA PHE A 54 -3.61 0.51 -4.26
C PHE A 54 -4.50 1.44 -3.46
N GLY A 55 -5.76 1.05 -3.30
CA GLY A 55 -6.74 1.73 -2.47
C GLY A 55 -7.18 3.10 -2.94
N ASN A 56 -7.50 3.97 -1.98
CA ASN A 56 -8.15 5.25 -2.24
C ASN A 56 -7.21 6.19 -2.99
N PHE A 57 -7.47 6.43 -4.27
CA PHE A 57 -6.63 7.30 -5.10
C PHE A 57 -7.51 8.24 -5.93
N GLY A 58 -7.51 9.54 -5.62
CA GLY A 58 -8.39 10.49 -6.28
C GLY A 58 -9.89 10.17 -6.11
N ASP A 59 -10.72 10.70 -7.00
CA ASP A 59 -12.18 10.60 -6.90
C ASP A 59 -12.75 9.28 -7.45
N GLU A 60 -11.97 8.59 -8.29
CA GLU A 60 -12.39 7.36 -8.99
C GLU A 60 -12.26 6.10 -8.13
N TYR A 61 -11.38 6.09 -7.13
CA TYR A 61 -11.10 4.92 -6.30
C TYR A 61 -11.41 5.28 -4.85
N ARG A 62 -12.62 4.93 -4.37
CA ARG A 62 -13.15 5.45 -3.09
C ARG A 62 -12.84 4.59 -1.87
N THR A 63 -12.38 3.36 -2.08
CA THR A 63 -12.10 2.39 -1.02
C THR A 63 -10.75 1.71 -1.22
N PRO A 64 -10.19 1.07 -0.18
CA PRO A 64 -9.06 0.17 -0.32
C PRO A 64 -9.35 -0.86 -1.42
N GLY A 65 -8.36 -1.25 -2.21
CA GLY A 65 -8.56 -2.10 -3.38
C GLY A 65 -7.27 -2.26 -4.16
N ILE A 66 -7.27 -3.09 -5.20
CA ILE A 66 -6.15 -3.28 -6.12
C ILE A 66 -6.72 -3.17 -7.52
N TRP A 67 -6.18 -2.23 -8.29
CA TRP A 67 -6.67 -1.91 -9.61
C TRP A 67 -5.50 -1.76 -10.58
N ILE A 68 -5.67 -2.20 -11.81
CA ILE A 68 -4.66 -2.03 -12.87
C ILE A 68 -5.28 -1.20 -13.96
N ASP A 69 -4.70 -0.02 -14.21
CA ASP A 69 -4.98 0.78 -15.38
C ASP A 69 -4.00 0.38 -16.50
N PRO A 70 -4.46 -0.28 -17.57
CA PRO A 70 -3.61 -0.66 -18.70
C PRO A 70 -3.26 0.55 -19.60
N GLY A 71 -3.55 1.77 -19.19
CA GLY A 71 -3.36 2.98 -19.97
C GLY A 71 -4.61 3.49 -20.67
N THR A 72 -5.72 2.78 -20.47
CA THR A 72 -7.04 3.17 -20.94
C THR A 72 -7.93 3.17 -19.71
N SER A 73 -8.22 4.36 -19.17
CA SER A 73 -8.96 4.55 -17.91
C SER A 73 -10.32 3.84 -17.85
N GLN A 74 -10.88 3.49 -19.02
CA GLN A 74 -12.11 2.70 -19.14
C GLN A 74 -11.92 1.18 -19.01
N ALA A 75 -10.71 0.65 -19.23
CA ALA A 75 -10.37 -0.77 -19.11
C ALA A 75 -9.59 -1.09 -17.84
N VAL A 76 -9.72 -0.25 -16.81
CA VAL A 76 -9.16 -0.54 -15.50
C VAL A 76 -9.73 -1.84 -14.98
N GLN A 77 -8.87 -2.73 -14.53
CA GLN A 77 -9.25 -4.07 -14.09
C GLN A 77 -8.98 -4.26 -12.60
N GLU A 78 -9.96 -4.78 -11.87
CA GLU A 78 -9.80 -5.19 -10.49
C GLU A 78 -8.96 -6.46 -10.34
N ILE A 79 -8.10 -6.49 -9.33
CA ILE A 79 -7.32 -7.67 -8.97
C ILE A 79 -7.86 -8.25 -7.67
N ALA A 80 -8.92 -9.05 -7.79
CA ALA A 80 -9.52 -9.77 -6.67
C ALA A 80 -8.81 -11.10 -6.39
N GLU A 81 -8.37 -11.78 -7.46
CA GLU A 81 -7.82 -13.13 -7.39
C GLU A 81 -6.57 -13.30 -8.27
N GLU A 82 -5.79 -14.35 -7.99
CA GLU A 82 -4.52 -14.60 -8.69
C GLU A 82 -4.73 -14.88 -10.18
N SER A 83 -5.86 -15.48 -10.52
CA SER A 83 -6.34 -15.68 -11.89
C SER A 83 -6.44 -14.36 -12.68
N HIS A 84 -6.75 -13.25 -12.01
CA HIS A 84 -6.90 -11.94 -12.68
C HIS A 84 -5.56 -11.43 -13.21
N LEU A 85 -4.42 -11.80 -12.60
CA LEU A 85 -3.10 -11.37 -13.08
C LEU A 85 -2.77 -11.89 -14.49
N GLY A 86 -3.47 -12.93 -14.95
CA GLY A 86 -3.33 -13.50 -16.28
C GLY A 86 -4.37 -13.05 -17.30
N TYR A 87 -5.25 -12.09 -16.96
CA TYR A 87 -6.31 -11.65 -17.88
C TYR A 87 -5.73 -10.99 -19.13
N HIS A 88 -6.40 -11.20 -20.27
CA HIS A 88 -5.86 -10.81 -21.58
C HIS A 88 -5.50 -9.33 -21.66
N GLU A 89 -6.26 -8.45 -21.00
CA GLU A 89 -6.02 -7.01 -21.01
C GLU A 89 -4.77 -6.57 -20.23
N ILE A 90 -4.33 -7.35 -19.24
CA ILE A 90 -3.27 -6.94 -18.30
C ILE A 90 -2.07 -7.91 -18.22
N LYS A 91 -2.16 -9.08 -18.86
CA LYS A 91 -1.11 -10.13 -18.84
C LYS A 91 0.27 -9.64 -19.27
N ASP A 92 0.34 -8.63 -20.14
CA ASP A 92 1.60 -8.08 -20.65
C ASP A 92 2.05 -6.83 -19.86
N VAL A 93 1.16 -6.28 -19.04
CA VAL A 93 1.39 -5.10 -18.19
C VAL A 93 1.91 -5.52 -16.82
N VAL A 94 1.27 -6.50 -16.19
CA VAL A 94 1.59 -6.99 -14.84
C VAL A 94 3.07 -7.39 -14.70
N PRO A 95 3.66 -8.22 -15.59
CA PRO A 95 5.05 -8.62 -15.46
C PRO A 95 6.02 -7.44 -15.57
N LYS A 96 5.70 -6.45 -16.41
CA LYS A 96 6.51 -5.24 -16.56
C LYS A 96 6.47 -4.37 -15.31
N LEU A 97 5.30 -4.22 -14.70
CA LEU A 97 5.16 -3.50 -13.43
C LEU A 97 6.00 -4.17 -12.34
N PHE A 98 5.97 -5.51 -12.24
CA PHE A 98 6.78 -6.23 -11.25
C PHE A 98 8.29 -6.16 -11.52
N ALA A 99 8.70 -6.11 -12.79
CA ALA A 99 10.10 -5.94 -13.15
C ALA A 99 10.65 -4.54 -12.77
N GLU A 100 9.84 -3.49 -12.93
CA GLU A 100 10.26 -2.11 -12.62
C GLU A 100 10.10 -1.72 -11.15
N HIS A 101 9.22 -2.41 -10.42
CA HIS A 101 8.88 -2.15 -9.02
C HIS A 101 9.20 -3.39 -8.17
N PRO A 102 10.45 -3.53 -7.70
CA PRO A 102 10.86 -4.69 -6.90
C PRO A 102 10.01 -4.84 -5.64
N ARG A 103 9.56 -6.07 -5.33
CA ARG A 103 8.68 -6.39 -4.18
C ARG A 103 7.22 -5.95 -4.33
N LEU A 104 6.85 -5.28 -5.43
CA LEU A 104 5.45 -4.94 -5.72
C LEU A 104 4.57 -6.18 -5.81
N GLU A 105 5.08 -7.25 -6.45
CA GLU A 105 4.36 -8.52 -6.56
C GLU A 105 4.03 -9.10 -5.19
N ALA A 106 5.01 -9.13 -4.28
CA ALA A 106 4.83 -9.65 -2.92
C ALA A 106 3.80 -8.80 -2.14
N PHE A 107 3.85 -7.47 -2.29
CA PHE A 107 2.89 -6.57 -1.67
C PHE A 107 1.48 -6.77 -2.22
N LEU A 108 1.33 -6.84 -3.55
CA LEU A 108 0.07 -7.10 -4.23
C LEU A 108 -0.54 -8.42 -3.76
N ARG A 109 0.23 -9.51 -3.78
CA ARG A 109 -0.23 -10.83 -3.29
C ARG A 109 -0.60 -10.81 -1.82
N SER A 110 0.14 -10.07 -0.98
CA SER A 110 -0.21 -9.89 0.43
C SER A 110 -1.57 -9.21 0.59
N LYS A 111 -1.85 -8.15 -0.18
CA LYS A 111 -3.12 -7.43 -0.12
C LYS A 111 -4.28 -8.25 -0.70
N MET A 112 -4.05 -9.02 -1.76
CA MET A 112 -5.05 -9.95 -2.28
C MET A 112 -5.46 -10.97 -1.24
N LYS A 113 -4.50 -11.63 -0.57
CA LYS A 113 -4.78 -12.57 0.51
C LYS A 113 -5.55 -11.92 1.65
N GLU A 114 -5.17 -10.70 2.03
CA GLU A 114 -5.88 -9.92 3.05
C GLU A 114 -7.35 -9.70 2.63
N TYR A 115 -7.60 -9.22 1.41
CA TYR A 115 -8.95 -8.92 0.92
C TYR A 115 -9.80 -10.17 0.70
N GLN A 116 -9.21 -11.27 0.22
CA GLN A 116 -9.90 -12.56 0.12
C GLN A 116 -10.30 -13.08 1.51
N SER A 117 -9.41 -12.98 2.49
CA SER A 117 -9.71 -13.41 3.87
C SER A 117 -10.87 -12.61 4.49
N LYS A 118 -10.94 -11.32 4.14
CA LYS A 118 -12.01 -10.39 4.51
C LYS A 118 -13.30 -10.53 3.68
N GLY A 119 -13.33 -11.46 2.71
CA GLY A 119 -14.47 -11.66 1.82
C GLY A 119 -14.83 -10.38 1.07
N CYS A 120 -13.83 -9.69 0.54
CA CYS A 120 -14.02 -8.44 -0.20
C CYS A 120 -14.46 -8.70 -1.64
N THR A 121 -15.40 -7.88 -2.11
CA THR A 121 -15.90 -7.90 -3.48
C THR A 121 -15.76 -6.52 -4.10
N TYR A 122 -15.52 -6.49 -5.41
CA TYR A 122 -15.29 -5.27 -6.17
C TYR A 122 -16.56 -4.89 -6.91
N THR A 123 -16.88 -3.60 -6.94
CA THR A 123 -18.07 -3.07 -7.61
C THR A 123 -17.75 -1.76 -8.33
N ASN A 124 -18.19 -1.67 -9.57
CA ASN A 124 -18.23 -0.41 -10.31
C ASN A 124 -19.54 0.30 -10.00
N LYS A 125 -19.45 1.58 -9.63
CA LYS A 125 -20.58 2.43 -9.27
C LYS A 125 -20.69 3.57 -10.28
N GLN A 126 -21.93 3.99 -10.48
CA GLN A 126 -22.25 5.17 -11.28
C GLN A 126 -23.22 6.04 -10.49
N GLY A 127 -23.08 7.34 -10.61
CA GLY A 127 -23.96 8.30 -9.96
C GLY A 127 -23.90 9.65 -10.63
N GLN A 128 -24.80 10.54 -10.25
CA GLN A 128 -24.85 11.88 -10.81
C GLN A 128 -23.79 12.76 -10.15
N LYS A 129 -23.10 13.59 -10.94
CA LYS A 129 -22.19 14.60 -10.41
C LYS A 129 -22.99 15.66 -9.64
N THR A 130 -22.41 16.16 -8.56
CA THR A 130 -23.05 17.13 -7.65
C THR A 130 -23.39 18.45 -8.35
N ASP A 131 -22.69 18.78 -9.43
CA ASP A 131 -22.89 19.98 -10.25
C ASP A 131 -23.92 19.78 -11.39
N GLY A 132 -24.54 18.60 -11.50
CA GLY A 132 -25.50 18.27 -12.55
C GLY A 132 -24.90 18.09 -13.95
N SER A 133 -23.56 18.15 -14.09
CA SER A 133 -22.86 18.11 -15.39
C SER A 133 -22.82 16.71 -16.05
N GLY A 134 -23.40 15.69 -15.40
CA GLY A 134 -23.52 14.34 -15.96
C GLY A 134 -23.32 13.25 -14.93
N LEU A 135 -22.87 12.08 -15.40
CA LEU A 135 -22.60 10.91 -14.57
C LEU A 135 -21.11 10.85 -14.20
N THR A 136 -20.82 10.35 -13.01
CA THR A 136 -19.49 9.99 -12.54
C THR A 136 -19.44 8.49 -12.28
N LEU A 137 -18.33 7.87 -12.65
CA LEU A 137 -18.04 6.46 -12.40
C LEU A 137 -16.99 6.38 -11.31
N TRP A 138 -17.18 5.48 -10.36
CA TRP A 138 -16.18 5.22 -9.34
C TRP A 138 -16.14 3.74 -8.97
N ARG A 139 -15.04 3.36 -8.35
CA ARG A 139 -14.67 1.99 -8.02
C ARG A 139 -14.64 1.82 -6.53
N GLU A 140 -15.31 0.78 -6.05
CA GLU A 140 -15.40 0.42 -4.64
C GLU A 140 -15.11 -1.06 -4.47
N MET A 141 -14.55 -1.38 -3.32
CA MET A 141 -14.38 -2.72 -2.80
C MET A 141 -15.04 -2.73 -1.42
N ASN A 142 -15.94 -3.69 -1.23
CA ASN A 142 -16.68 -3.85 0.00
C ASN A 142 -16.30 -5.18 0.64
N CYS A 143 -15.93 -5.16 1.91
CA CYS A 143 -15.53 -6.34 2.66
C CYS A 143 -16.66 -6.77 3.60
N THR A 144 -16.95 -8.07 3.63
CA THR A 144 -18.03 -8.64 4.43
C THR A 144 -17.56 -9.09 5.83
N LYS A 145 -16.25 -9.21 6.03
CA LYS A 145 -15.62 -9.63 7.27
C LYS A 145 -14.60 -8.57 7.70
N ASN A 146 -14.62 -8.22 9.00
CA ASN A 146 -13.68 -7.27 9.61
C ASN A 146 -12.44 -7.96 10.14
#